data_AF-A0A6V7XJ59-F1
#
_entry.id   AF-A0A6V7XJ59-F1
#
_cell.length_a   1.000
_cell.length_b   1.000
_cell.length_c   1.000
_cell.angle_alpha   90.00
_cell.angle_beta   90.00
_cell.angle_gamma   90.00
#
_symmetry.space_group_name_H-M   'P 1'
#
loop_
_entity.id
_entity.type
_entity.pdbx_description
1 polymer ?
#
loop_
_entity_poly.entity_id
_entity_poly.type
_entity_poly.pdbx_seq_one_letter_code
_entity_poly.pdbx_strand_id
1 'polypeptide(L)'
;MLPHTLALFLSNNIHFRYPYLLHKQGLSAINNWLSAISSILILAVTMERFLVIRAPLRSRKYWNKSQRQCFFFLILLGTFLLIIYHFFEYDCQLAHFCNGTQIYMFCYSAGTRTHPGSPWDKLSSVRTSLIRRMLIQTGTICNAIFVVFVPVFSVAILNILLIRQLRLNDKIVRTSSQNSTVQGLIPTQQKNRRHITLTVITISTCFAISHGPSAIFSLWELLIGYKSNNQQIFTAISIANGFVLTGKTLNFLLFCLSSAHFRKKCLKIFFKKFRKKRQNSSSIERFQQSRLENKIQKKQKTQKLSILTLNEIGNEEFI
;
A
#
# COMPACT_ATOMS: atom_id res chain seq x y z
N MET A 1 -1.86 -5.02 -7.23
CA MET A 1 -3.28 -5.38 -7.46
C MET A 1 -3.86 -4.71 -8.69
N LEU A 2 -3.89 -3.37 -8.77
CA LEU A 2 -4.44 -2.61 -9.90
C LEU A 2 -3.92 -3.04 -11.31
N PRO A 3 -2.61 -3.29 -11.53
CA PRO A 3 -2.13 -3.76 -12.84
C PRO A 3 -2.57 -5.19 -13.18
N HIS A 4 -2.75 -6.07 -12.19
CA HIS A 4 -3.24 -7.44 -12.42
C HIS A 4 -4.73 -7.47 -12.79
N THR A 5 -5.55 -6.64 -12.15
CA THR A 5 -6.97 -6.51 -12.48
C THR A 5 -7.20 -5.80 -13.82
N LEU A 6 -6.38 -4.80 -14.15
CA LEU A 6 -6.38 -4.17 -15.48
C LEU A 6 -5.97 -5.14 -16.57
N ALA A 7 -5.01 -6.05 -16.31
CA ALA A 7 -4.63 -7.07 -17.28
C ALA A 7 -5.76 -8.05 -17.61
N LEU A 8 -6.68 -8.30 -16.65
CA LEU A 8 -7.87 -9.10 -16.92
C LEU A 8 -8.88 -8.33 -17.79
N PHE A 9 -9.13 -7.06 -17.47
CA PHE A 9 -10.10 -6.22 -18.18
C PHE A 9 -9.63 -5.80 -19.58
N LEU A 10 -8.33 -5.59 -19.76
CA LEU A 10 -7.68 -5.20 -21.02
C LEU A 10 -6.97 -6.39 -21.69
N SER A 11 -7.42 -7.62 -21.39
CA SER A 11 -6.81 -8.89 -21.84
C SER A 11 -6.51 -8.93 -23.35
N ASN A 12 -7.36 -8.29 -24.16
CA ASN A 12 -7.30 -8.35 -25.62
C ASN A 12 -6.41 -7.27 -26.25
N ASN A 13 -5.97 -6.26 -25.48
CA ASN A 13 -5.12 -5.19 -25.99
C ASN A 13 -3.63 -5.57 -25.89
N ILE A 14 -3.02 -5.96 -27.01
CA ILE A 14 -1.61 -6.36 -27.10
C ILE A 14 -0.68 -5.25 -26.59
N HIS A 15 -0.97 -3.98 -26.91
CA HIS A 15 -0.21 -2.81 -26.46
C HIS A 15 -0.14 -2.66 -24.94
N PHE A 16 -1.16 -3.12 -24.21
CA PHE A 16 -1.14 -3.14 -22.75
C PHE A 16 -0.50 -4.43 -22.21
N ARG A 17 -0.79 -5.56 -22.84
CA ARG A 17 -0.38 -6.90 -22.39
C ARG A 17 1.12 -7.11 -22.47
N TYR A 18 1.77 -6.69 -23.56
CA TYR A 18 3.22 -6.85 -23.75
C TYR A 18 4.05 -6.17 -22.63
N PRO A 19 3.92 -4.85 -22.38
CA PRO A 19 4.70 -4.19 -21.32
C PRO A 19 4.31 -4.67 -19.92
N TYR A 20 3.05 -5.05 -19.70
CA TYR A 20 2.60 -5.63 -18.45
C TYR A 20 3.30 -6.98 -18.16
N LEU A 21 3.36 -7.88 -19.14
CA LEU A 21 4.03 -9.17 -18.99
C LEU A 21 5.53 -8.98 -18.73
N LEU A 22 6.19 -8.05 -19.43
CA LEU A 22 7.61 -7.74 -19.20
C LEU A 22 7.91 -7.33 -17.75
N HIS A 23 7.05 -6.48 -17.17
CA HIS A 23 7.25 -5.95 -15.80
C HIS A 23 6.53 -6.77 -14.72
N LYS A 24 5.78 -7.81 -15.08
CA LYS A 24 4.94 -8.59 -14.15
C LYS A 24 5.76 -9.16 -12.99
N GLN A 25 6.96 -9.67 -13.27
CA GLN A 25 7.84 -10.21 -12.24
C GLN A 25 8.30 -9.13 -11.25
N GLY A 26 8.75 -7.97 -11.74
CA GLY A 26 9.13 -6.85 -10.90
C GLY A 26 7.97 -6.30 -10.06
N LEU A 27 6.76 -6.22 -10.63
CA LEU A 27 5.56 -5.84 -9.90
C LEU A 27 5.20 -6.84 -8.80
N SER A 28 5.40 -8.15 -9.06
CA SER A 28 5.22 -9.19 -8.06
C SER A 28 6.22 -9.04 -6.91
N ALA A 29 7.50 -8.84 -7.23
CA ALA A 29 8.56 -8.64 -6.23
C ALA A 29 8.30 -7.40 -5.37
N ILE A 30 7.92 -6.27 -5.98
CA ILE A 30 7.54 -5.04 -5.26
C ILE A 30 6.34 -5.30 -4.34
N ASN A 31 5.34 -6.06 -4.80
CA ASN A 31 4.18 -6.40 -3.98
C ASN A 31 4.56 -7.26 -2.76
N ASN A 32 5.48 -8.21 -2.93
CA ASN A 32 6.02 -9.00 -1.82
C ASN A 32 6.83 -8.13 -0.84
N TRP A 33 7.62 -7.19 -1.36
CA TRP A 33 8.37 -6.24 -0.53
C TRP A 33 7.44 -5.33 0.31
N LEU A 34 6.44 -4.73 -0.32
CA LEU A 34 5.43 -3.92 0.39
C LEU A 34 4.64 -4.73 1.42
N SER A 35 4.35 -6.00 1.12
CA SER A 35 3.75 -6.93 2.05
C SER A 35 4.61 -7.15 3.30
N ALA A 36 5.92 -7.31 3.11
CA ALA A 36 6.84 -7.54 4.20
C ALA A 36 7.03 -6.32 5.09
N ILE A 37 7.21 -5.15 4.47
CA ILE A 37 7.22 -3.87 5.18
C ILE A 37 5.97 -3.75 6.05
N SER A 38 4.78 -4.00 5.48
CA SER A 38 3.52 -3.90 6.23
C SER A 38 3.49 -4.84 7.44
N SER A 39 3.94 -6.08 7.28
CA SER A 39 3.87 -7.10 8.34
C SER A 39 4.80 -6.75 9.51
N ILE A 40 6.03 -6.33 9.21
CA ILE A 40 7.02 -5.91 10.22
C ILE A 40 6.61 -4.60 10.88
N LEU A 41 6.02 -3.65 10.14
CA LEU A 41 5.52 -2.40 10.74
C LEU A 41 4.36 -2.65 11.70
N ILE A 42 3.45 -3.57 11.39
CA ILE A 42 2.38 -3.95 12.33
C ILE A 42 2.97 -4.54 13.62
N LEU A 43 3.97 -5.42 13.50
CA LEU A 43 4.70 -5.92 14.67
C LEU A 43 5.39 -4.80 15.45
N ALA A 44 6.09 -3.89 14.79
CA ALA A 44 6.78 -2.78 15.44
C ALA A 44 5.80 -1.84 16.18
N VAL A 45 4.67 -1.50 15.55
CA VAL A 45 3.64 -0.64 16.16
C VAL A 45 2.98 -1.33 17.36
N THR A 46 2.70 -2.64 17.27
CA THR A 46 2.11 -3.40 18.39
C THR A 46 3.08 -3.51 19.57
N MET A 47 4.37 -3.75 19.29
CA MET A 47 5.43 -3.71 20.30
C MET A 47 5.58 -2.34 20.96
N GLU A 48 5.60 -1.26 20.16
CA GLU A 48 5.64 0.12 20.68
C GLU A 48 4.46 0.36 21.64
N ARG A 49 3.24 -0.02 21.24
CA ARG A 49 2.06 0.13 22.10
C ARG A 49 2.16 -0.67 23.38
N PHE A 50 2.65 -1.90 23.31
CA PHE A 50 2.83 -2.73 24.49
C PHE A 50 3.80 -2.10 25.49
N LEU A 51 4.95 -1.61 25.01
CA LEU A 51 5.94 -0.92 25.85
C LEU A 51 5.39 0.36 26.49
N VAL A 52 4.62 1.16 25.73
CA VAL A 52 4.00 2.40 26.23
C VAL A 52 2.99 2.10 27.35
N ILE A 53 2.22 1.02 27.25
CA ILE A 53 1.19 0.67 28.24
C ILE A 53 1.80 0.03 29.48
N ARG A 54 2.81 -0.83 29.32
CA ARG A 54 3.49 -1.50 30.43
C ARG A 54 4.35 -0.54 31.25
N ALA A 55 5.00 0.44 30.61
CA ALA A 55 5.94 1.35 31.27
C ALA A 55 5.70 2.82 30.86
N PRO A 56 4.63 3.47 31.35
CA PRO A 56 4.26 4.82 30.92
C PRO A 56 5.31 5.90 31.24
N LEU A 57 6.09 5.72 32.32
CA LEU A 57 7.14 6.66 32.73
C LEU A 57 8.42 6.51 31.91
N ARG A 58 8.75 5.29 31.46
CA ARG A 58 9.95 5.01 30.66
C ARG A 58 9.70 5.26 29.16
N SER A 59 8.45 5.21 28.72
CA SER A 59 8.05 5.42 27.31
C SER A 59 8.46 6.78 26.73
N ARG A 60 8.51 7.83 27.55
CA ARG A 60 8.88 9.18 27.10
C ARG A 60 10.39 9.33 26.83
N LYS A 61 11.22 8.45 27.38
CA LYS A 61 12.70 8.47 27.25
C LYS A 61 13.22 7.56 26.12
N TYR A 62 12.43 6.61 25.64
CA TYR A 62 12.97 5.57 24.76
C TYR A 62 13.22 6.00 23.29
N TRP A 63 12.46 6.94 22.71
CA TRP A 63 12.51 7.21 21.26
C TRP A 63 12.56 8.70 20.92
N ASN A 64 13.74 9.18 20.54
CA ASN A 64 13.87 10.47 19.86
C ASN A 64 13.34 10.40 18.42
N LYS A 65 12.93 11.54 17.86
CA LYS A 65 12.40 11.61 16.47
C LYS A 65 13.38 11.00 15.46
N SER A 66 14.68 11.29 15.59
CA SER A 66 15.73 10.75 14.72
C SER A 66 15.87 9.23 14.85
N GLN A 67 15.86 8.70 16.07
CA GLN A 67 15.93 7.25 16.32
C GLN A 67 14.74 6.51 15.70
N ARG A 68 13.53 7.06 15.80
CA ARG A 68 12.34 6.49 15.15
C ARG A 68 12.47 6.46 13.63
N GLN A 69 12.99 7.54 13.04
CA GLN A 69 13.20 7.64 11.60
C GLN A 69 14.26 6.63 11.14
N CYS A 70 15.39 6.54 11.83
CA CYS A 70 16.44 5.57 11.58
C CYS A 70 15.91 4.13 11.65
N PHE A 71 15.16 3.79 12.71
CA PHE A 71 14.53 2.47 12.84
C PHE A 71 13.58 2.15 11.68
N PHE A 72 12.78 3.12 11.24
CA PHE A 72 11.91 2.93 10.07
C PHE A 72 12.71 2.69 8.79
N PHE A 73 13.78 3.45 8.54
CA PHE A 73 14.66 3.22 7.39
C PHE A 73 15.37 1.86 7.45
N LEU A 74 15.78 1.42 8.64
CA LEU A 74 16.37 0.10 8.84
C LEU A 74 15.37 -1.02 8.51
N ILE A 75 14.09 -0.87 8.87
CA ILE A 75 13.04 -1.81 8.46
C ILE A 75 12.90 -1.85 6.94
N LEU A 76 12.84 -0.68 6.29
CA LEU A 76 12.70 -0.62 4.82
C LEU A 76 13.89 -1.29 4.12
N LEU A 77 15.11 -0.99 4.54
CA LEU A 77 16.32 -1.55 3.96
C LEU A 77 16.43 -3.06 4.25
N GLY A 78 16.22 -3.47 5.50
CA GLY A 78 16.30 -4.87 5.91
C GLY A 78 15.28 -5.75 5.18
N THR A 79 14.04 -5.28 5.06
CA THR A 79 13.00 -6.01 4.29
C THR A 79 13.28 -6.03 2.79
N PHE A 80 13.90 -4.98 2.23
CA PHE A 80 14.29 -4.98 0.82
C PHE A 80 15.39 -6.01 0.56
N LEU A 81 16.43 -6.04 1.39
CA LEU A 81 17.51 -7.02 1.29
C LEU A 81 17.01 -8.45 1.45
N LEU A 82 16.05 -8.68 2.36
CA LEU A 82 15.43 -9.99 2.54
C LEU A 82 14.68 -10.48 1.30
N ILE A 83 14.14 -9.56 0.47
CA ILE A 83 13.21 -9.87 -0.62
C ILE A 83 13.83 -9.67 -2.00
N ILE A 84 15.05 -9.14 -2.08
CA ILE A 84 15.73 -8.90 -3.35
C ILE A 84 15.81 -10.15 -4.23
N TYR A 85 15.84 -11.36 -3.63
CA TYR A 85 15.82 -12.62 -4.35
C TYR A 85 14.57 -12.80 -5.23
N HIS A 86 13.41 -12.24 -4.86
CA HIS A 86 12.17 -12.34 -5.64
C HIS A 86 12.27 -11.66 -7.02
N PHE A 87 13.20 -10.71 -7.21
CA PHE A 87 13.46 -10.12 -8.52
C PHE A 87 14.10 -11.13 -9.49
N PHE A 88 14.82 -12.12 -8.95
CA PHE A 88 15.60 -13.09 -9.73
C PHE A 88 15.13 -14.54 -9.52
N GLU A 89 13.97 -14.74 -8.90
CA GLU A 89 13.46 -16.07 -8.54
C GLU A 89 12.99 -16.88 -9.76
N TYR A 90 12.49 -16.20 -10.80
CA TYR A 90 11.94 -16.84 -11.99
C TYR A 90 12.63 -16.35 -13.25
N ASP A 91 12.92 -17.30 -14.13
CA ASP A 91 13.33 -17.05 -15.50
C ASP A 91 12.07 -17.12 -16.37
N CYS A 92 11.66 -15.98 -16.93
CA CYS A 92 10.41 -15.86 -17.69
C CYS A 92 10.68 -15.60 -19.17
N GLN A 93 9.93 -16.28 -20.04
CA GLN A 93 9.97 -16.09 -21.48
C GLN A 93 8.58 -15.81 -22.05
N LEU A 94 8.54 -14.92 -23.04
CA LEU A 94 7.34 -14.61 -23.79
C LEU A 94 7.19 -15.57 -24.97
N ALA A 95 5.98 -16.05 -25.17
CA ALA A 95 5.61 -16.95 -26.24
C ALA A 95 4.36 -16.41 -26.95
N HIS A 96 4.42 -16.39 -28.27
CA HIS A 96 3.34 -15.94 -29.14
C HIS A 96 2.52 -17.14 -29.62
N PHE A 97 1.21 -17.04 -29.51
CA PHE A 97 0.23 -18.04 -29.92
C PHE A 97 -0.76 -17.40 -30.90
N CYS A 98 -1.43 -18.26 -31.69
CA CYS A 98 -2.47 -17.86 -32.63
C CYS A 98 -2.01 -16.76 -33.60
N ASN A 99 -0.97 -17.03 -34.39
CA ASN A 99 -0.41 -16.09 -35.38
C ASN A 99 -0.09 -14.68 -34.80
N GLY A 100 0.41 -14.64 -33.56
CA GLY A 100 0.80 -13.40 -32.89
C GLY A 100 -0.32 -12.64 -32.16
N THR A 101 -1.57 -13.13 -32.23
CA THR A 101 -2.71 -12.46 -31.57
C THR A 101 -2.76 -12.68 -30.06
N GLN A 102 -2.15 -13.75 -29.56
CA GLN A 102 -2.11 -14.07 -28.12
C GLN A 102 -0.67 -14.15 -27.62
N ILE A 103 -0.41 -13.50 -26.48
CA ILE A 103 0.91 -13.53 -25.83
C ILE A 103 0.77 -14.15 -24.45
N TYR A 104 1.54 -15.21 -24.21
CA TYR A 104 1.65 -15.87 -22.91
C TYR A 104 3.07 -15.72 -22.36
N MET A 105 3.19 -15.78 -21.04
CA MET A 105 4.46 -15.71 -20.35
C MET A 105 4.63 -16.99 -19.53
N PHE A 106 5.65 -17.75 -19.88
CA PHE A 106 6.05 -18.94 -19.14
C PHE A 106 7.18 -18.57 -18.20
N CYS A 107 7.05 -18.93 -16.93
CA CYS A 107 8.06 -18.65 -15.92
C CYS A 107 8.48 -19.96 -15.27
N TYR A 108 9.78 -20.21 -15.25
CA TYR A 108 10.37 -21.36 -14.61
C TYR A 108 11.11 -20.91 -13.34
N SER A 109 11.01 -21.71 -12.28
CA SER A 109 11.69 -21.41 -11.02
C SER A 109 13.20 -21.64 -11.16
N ALA A 110 13.98 -20.58 -10.92
CA ALA A 110 15.44 -20.64 -10.85
C ALA A 110 15.96 -21.27 -9.53
N GLY A 111 15.07 -21.76 -8.66
CA GLY A 111 15.44 -22.57 -7.50
C GLY A 111 15.78 -24.03 -7.83
N THR A 112 15.50 -24.47 -9.06
CA THR A 112 15.79 -25.81 -9.56
C THR A 112 17.17 -25.90 -10.22
N ARG A 113 17.75 -27.11 -10.34
CA ARG A 113 19.10 -27.29 -10.94
C ARG A 113 19.11 -26.96 -12.44
N THR A 114 18.06 -27.36 -13.13
CA THR A 114 17.89 -27.22 -14.57
C THR A 114 16.42 -26.95 -14.85
N HIS A 115 16.13 -26.01 -15.73
CA HIS A 115 14.79 -25.75 -16.23
C HIS A 115 14.80 -25.62 -17.76
N PRO A 116 13.66 -25.81 -18.43
CA PRO A 116 13.57 -25.67 -19.89
C PRO A 116 13.96 -24.25 -20.32
N GLY A 117 14.83 -24.18 -21.33
CA GLY A 117 15.30 -22.92 -21.89
C GLY A 117 14.26 -22.23 -22.75
N SER A 118 13.27 -22.94 -23.30
CA SER A 118 12.09 -22.32 -23.89
C SER A 118 10.86 -23.24 -23.79
N PRO A 119 9.64 -22.70 -23.96
CA PRO A 119 8.43 -23.51 -24.02
C PRO A 119 8.41 -24.48 -25.20
N TRP A 120 9.16 -24.16 -26.26
CA TRP A 120 9.15 -24.84 -27.55
C TRP A 120 10.26 -25.89 -27.68
N ASP A 121 11.32 -25.75 -26.88
CA ASP A 121 12.48 -26.62 -26.91
C ASP A 121 12.65 -27.28 -25.55
N LYS A 122 12.19 -28.53 -25.46
CA LYS A 122 12.30 -29.36 -24.26
C LYS A 122 13.70 -29.96 -24.09
N LEU A 123 14.54 -29.91 -25.12
CA LEU A 123 15.86 -30.54 -25.12
C LEU A 123 16.93 -29.58 -24.59
N SER A 124 16.80 -28.27 -24.85
CA SER A 124 17.67 -27.27 -24.24
C SER A 124 17.28 -26.97 -22.79
N SER A 125 18.13 -27.40 -21.86
CA SER A 125 17.98 -27.07 -20.43
C SER A 125 18.97 -25.97 -20.02
N VAL A 126 18.46 -24.92 -19.37
CA VAL A 126 19.30 -23.88 -18.77
C VAL A 126 19.73 -24.35 -17.38
N ARG A 127 21.06 -24.39 -17.16
CA ARG A 127 21.65 -24.73 -15.86
C ARG A 127 21.75 -23.47 -15.00
N THR A 128 21.14 -23.49 -13.82
CA THR A 128 21.18 -22.35 -12.90
C THR A 128 22.44 -22.39 -12.04
N SER A 129 23.03 -21.22 -11.74
CA SER A 129 24.22 -21.13 -10.89
C SER A 129 23.93 -21.54 -9.44
N LEU A 130 24.92 -22.16 -8.78
CA LEU A 130 24.78 -22.64 -7.40
C LEU A 130 24.44 -21.50 -6.43
N ILE A 131 25.10 -20.34 -6.58
CA ILE A 131 24.90 -19.17 -5.72
C ILE A 131 23.46 -18.66 -5.82
N ARG A 132 22.93 -18.54 -7.04
CA ARG A 132 21.54 -18.10 -7.28
C ARG A 132 20.54 -19.05 -6.62
N ARG A 133 20.76 -20.35 -6.76
CA ARG A 133 19.91 -21.38 -6.15
C ARG A 133 19.90 -21.29 -4.62
N MET A 134 21.09 -21.20 -4.00
CA MET A 134 21.22 -21.09 -2.55
C MET A 134 20.55 -19.81 -2.02
N LEU A 135 20.71 -18.69 -2.73
CA LEU A 135 20.11 -17.42 -2.39
C LEU A 135 18.57 -17.46 -2.47
N ILE A 136 18.00 -18.12 -3.50
CA ILE A 136 16.55 -18.30 -3.63
C ILE A 136 16.00 -19.20 -2.52
N GLN A 137 16.61 -20.37 -2.30
CA GLN A 137 16.14 -21.32 -1.28
C GLN A 137 16.21 -20.72 0.13
N THR A 138 17.35 -20.13 0.47
CA THR A 138 17.55 -19.49 1.77
C THR A 138 16.64 -18.26 1.90
N GLY A 139 16.52 -17.45 0.86
CA GLY A 139 15.63 -16.29 0.82
C GLY A 139 14.18 -16.65 1.07
N THR A 140 13.67 -17.70 0.42
CA THR A 140 12.28 -18.18 0.61
C THR A 140 12.03 -18.64 2.04
N ILE A 141 12.95 -19.42 2.63
CA ILE A 141 12.83 -19.87 4.03
C ILE A 141 12.88 -18.67 4.99
N CYS A 142 13.85 -17.77 4.82
CA CYS A 142 13.98 -16.58 5.64
C CYS A 142 12.75 -15.67 5.54
N ASN A 143 12.21 -15.45 4.34
CA ASN A 143 10.99 -14.68 4.15
C ASN A 143 9.79 -15.34 4.86
N ALA A 144 9.60 -16.65 4.71
CA ALA A 144 8.54 -17.36 5.43
C ALA A 144 8.65 -17.18 6.95
N ILE A 145 9.85 -17.35 7.52
CA ILE A 145 10.08 -17.23 8.96
C ILE A 145 9.91 -15.78 9.44
N PHE A 146 10.66 -14.84 8.88
CA PHE A 146 10.75 -13.48 9.42
C PHE A 146 9.59 -12.58 9.03
N VAL A 147 8.96 -12.81 7.87
CA VAL A 147 7.89 -11.94 7.37
C VAL A 147 6.51 -12.50 7.68
N VAL A 148 6.36 -13.83 7.72
CA VAL A 148 5.06 -14.46 7.96
C VAL A 148 4.97 -14.95 9.40
N PHE A 149 5.81 -15.91 9.81
CA PHE A 149 5.65 -16.56 11.11
C PHE A 149 5.92 -15.64 12.30
N VAL A 150 7.11 -15.04 12.36
CA VAL A 150 7.50 -14.19 13.49
C VAL A 150 6.49 -13.06 13.72
N PRO A 151 6.04 -12.30 12.70
CA PRO A 151 5.06 -11.25 12.90
C PRO A 151 3.70 -11.79 13.32
N VAL A 152 3.18 -12.85 12.70
CA VAL A 152 1.85 -13.40 13.03
C VAL A 152 1.80 -13.89 14.48
N PHE A 153 2.75 -14.73 14.89
CA PHE A 153 2.78 -15.27 16.25
C PHE A 153 3.06 -14.20 17.30
N SER A 154 4.05 -13.33 17.04
CA SER A 154 4.38 -12.26 17.98
C SER A 154 3.21 -11.30 18.16
N VAL A 155 2.55 -10.91 17.06
CA VAL A 155 1.37 -10.05 17.11
C VAL A 155 0.22 -10.71 17.88
N ALA A 156 -0.05 -11.99 17.65
CA ALA A 156 -1.09 -12.72 18.39
C ALA A 156 -0.82 -12.70 19.90
N ILE A 157 0.41 -13.03 20.32
CA ILE A 157 0.82 -13.01 21.73
C ILE A 157 0.72 -11.60 22.30
N LEU A 158 1.26 -10.60 21.60
CA LEU A 158 1.23 -9.21 22.04
C LEU A 158 -0.20 -8.67 22.17
N ASN A 159 -1.12 -9.04 21.27
CA ASN A 159 -2.51 -8.66 21.38
C ASN A 159 -3.17 -9.23 22.64
N ILE A 160 -2.91 -10.49 22.97
CA ILE A 160 -3.42 -11.10 24.20
C ILE A 160 -2.88 -10.35 25.42
N LEU A 161 -1.57 -10.08 25.45
CA LEU A 161 -0.92 -9.33 26.54
C LEU A 161 -1.44 -7.89 26.64
N LEU A 162 -1.62 -7.20 25.52
CA LEU A 162 -2.18 -5.85 25.43
C LEU A 162 -3.61 -5.80 25.99
N ILE A 163 -4.46 -6.73 25.59
CA ILE A 163 -5.84 -6.83 26.09
C ILE A 163 -5.85 -7.10 27.58
N ARG A 164 -5.00 -8.02 28.07
CA ARG A 164 -4.89 -8.33 29.49
C ARG A 164 -4.45 -7.11 30.30
N GLN A 165 -3.40 -6.41 29.86
CA GLN A 165 -2.90 -5.21 30.53
C GLN A 165 -3.92 -4.07 30.50
N LEU A 166 -4.63 -3.89 29.39
CA LEU A 166 -5.68 -2.87 29.27
C LEU A 166 -6.82 -3.14 30.26
N ARG A 167 -7.26 -4.41 30.42
CA ARG A 167 -8.28 -4.79 31.40
C ARG A 167 -7.81 -4.58 32.83
N LEU A 168 -6.54 -4.86 33.14
CA LEU A 168 -5.96 -4.63 34.47
C LEU A 168 -5.94 -3.14 34.81
N ASN A 169 -5.46 -2.30 33.88
CA ASN A 169 -5.42 -0.85 34.06
C ASN A 169 -6.85 -0.26 34.20
N ASP A 170 -7.83 -0.77 33.45
CA ASP A 170 -9.23 -0.36 33.57
C ASP A 170 -9.82 -0.69 34.96
N LYS A 171 -9.49 -1.85 35.54
CA LYS A 171 -9.91 -2.22 36.90
C LYS A 171 -9.33 -1.26 37.94
N ILE A 172 -8.02 -1.00 37.88
CA ILE A 172 -7.33 -0.09 38.82
C ILE A 172 -7.95 1.31 38.77
N VAL A 173 -8.22 1.83 37.57
CA VAL A 173 -8.79 3.18 37.39
C VAL A 173 -10.22 3.26 37.92
N ARG A 174 -11.04 2.22 37.71
CA ARG A 174 -12.42 2.17 38.24
C ARG A 174 -12.42 2.11 39.76
N THR A 175 -11.57 1.30 40.37
CA THR A 175 -11.42 1.21 41.83
C THR A 175 -10.91 2.52 42.43
N SER A 176 -9.92 3.18 41.80
CA SER A 176 -9.39 4.44 42.29
C SER A 176 -10.36 5.62 42.12
N SER A 177 -11.18 5.60 41.06
CA SER A 177 -12.19 6.64 40.80
C SER A 177 -13.37 6.61 41.76
N GLN A 178 -13.66 5.47 42.40
CA GLN A 178 -14.68 5.41 43.46
C GLN A 178 -14.20 6.09 44.75
N ASN A 179 -12.88 6.24 44.93
CA ASN A 179 -12.26 6.74 46.15
C ASN A 179 -11.74 8.20 46.05
N SER A 180 -11.94 8.92 44.94
CA SER A 180 -11.35 10.26 44.74
C SER A 180 -12.27 11.21 44.00
N THR A 181 -12.48 12.41 44.57
CA THR A 181 -13.40 13.47 44.11
C THR A 181 -12.85 14.38 43.00
N VAL A 182 -11.61 14.18 42.54
CA VAL A 182 -10.91 15.07 41.58
C VAL A 182 -11.08 14.54 40.14
N GLN A 183 -12.24 14.80 39.55
CA GLN A 183 -12.74 14.09 38.35
C GLN A 183 -12.44 14.75 36.98
N GLY A 184 -11.92 15.98 36.91
CA GLY A 184 -12.11 16.83 35.71
C GLY A 184 -11.17 16.65 34.51
N LEU A 185 -9.84 16.65 34.71
CA LEU A 185 -8.89 16.90 33.61
C LEU A 185 -8.15 15.66 33.06
N ILE A 186 -7.93 14.64 33.90
CA ILE A 186 -7.28 13.37 33.55
C ILE A 186 -8.11 12.46 32.62
N PRO A 187 -9.46 12.43 32.63
CA PRO A 187 -10.21 11.42 31.88
C PRO A 187 -10.13 11.62 30.36
N THR A 188 -9.94 12.84 29.84
CA THR A 188 -9.92 13.10 28.39
C THR A 188 -8.63 12.60 27.73
N GLN A 189 -7.47 12.85 28.34
CA GLN A 189 -6.19 12.34 27.82
C GLN A 189 -6.11 10.80 27.90
N GLN A 190 -6.66 10.22 28.96
CA GLN A 190 -6.70 8.77 29.13
C GLN A 190 -7.67 8.10 28.14
N LYS A 191 -8.84 8.71 27.88
CA LYS A 191 -9.77 8.27 26.82
C LYS A 191 -9.12 8.29 25.44
N ASN A 192 -8.36 9.34 25.10
CA ASN A 192 -7.64 9.42 23.83
C ASN A 192 -6.55 8.34 23.68
N ARG A 193 -5.73 8.11 24.72
CA ARG A 193 -4.71 7.03 24.71
C ARG A 193 -5.34 5.64 24.59
N ARG A 194 -6.47 5.42 25.27
CA ARG A 194 -7.26 4.19 25.19
C ARG A 194 -7.82 3.97 23.79
N HIS A 195 -8.41 5.00 23.18
CA HIS A 195 -8.94 4.90 21.82
C HIS A 195 -7.84 4.52 20.83
N ILE A 196 -6.66 5.14 20.90
CA ILE A 196 -5.51 4.79 20.06
C ILE A 196 -5.10 3.31 20.28
N THR A 197 -5.03 2.86 21.52
CA THR A 197 -4.67 1.47 21.86
C THR A 197 -5.68 0.47 21.31
N LEU A 198 -6.99 0.73 21.50
CA LEU A 198 -8.05 -0.13 20.98
C LEU A 198 -7.95 -0.28 19.46
N THR A 199 -7.64 0.82 18.76
CA THR A 199 -7.53 0.77 17.30
C THR A 199 -6.34 -0.05 16.83
N VAL A 200 -5.19 0.01 17.53
CA VAL A 200 -4.06 -0.86 17.26
C VAL A 200 -4.41 -2.32 17.53
N ILE A 201 -5.12 -2.63 18.63
CA ILE A 201 -5.60 -3.98 18.91
C ILE A 201 -6.52 -4.47 17.79
N THR A 202 -7.46 -3.65 17.31
CA THR A 202 -8.38 -4.03 16.21
C THR A 202 -7.63 -4.34 14.92
N ILE A 203 -6.71 -3.46 14.50
CA ILE A 203 -5.90 -3.64 13.29
C ILE A 203 -5.04 -4.89 13.41
N SER A 204 -4.41 -5.06 14.55
CA SER A 204 -3.52 -6.17 14.85
C SER A 204 -4.27 -7.51 14.93
N THR A 205 -5.48 -7.52 15.46
CA THR A 205 -6.35 -8.71 15.48
C THR A 205 -6.82 -9.08 14.08
N CYS A 206 -7.21 -8.09 13.27
CA CYS A 206 -7.55 -8.31 11.87
C CYS A 206 -6.36 -8.90 11.10
N PHE A 207 -5.15 -8.37 11.30
CA PHE A 207 -3.93 -8.93 10.73
C PHE A 207 -3.72 -10.40 11.12
N ALA A 208 -3.80 -10.74 12.41
CA ALA A 208 -3.60 -12.11 12.88
C ALA A 208 -4.63 -13.09 12.28
N ILE A 209 -5.90 -12.68 12.19
CA ILE A 209 -6.98 -13.50 11.60
C ILE A 209 -6.76 -13.69 10.10
N SER A 210 -6.44 -12.62 9.37
CA SER A 210 -6.26 -12.69 7.91
C SER A 210 -5.00 -13.43 7.48
N HIS A 211 -3.93 -13.40 8.29
CA HIS A 211 -2.65 -14.04 7.98
C HIS A 211 -2.49 -15.44 8.59
N GLY A 212 -3.26 -15.78 9.62
CA GLY A 212 -3.21 -17.08 10.30
C GLY A 212 -3.38 -18.28 9.35
N PRO A 213 -4.45 -18.34 8.52
CA PRO A 213 -4.67 -19.46 7.61
C PRO A 213 -3.49 -19.69 6.65
N SER A 214 -2.97 -18.61 6.06
CA SER A 214 -1.82 -18.69 5.14
C SER A 214 -0.56 -19.18 5.85
N ALA A 215 -0.29 -18.72 7.08
CA ALA A 215 0.83 -19.19 7.87
C ALA A 215 0.74 -20.70 8.18
N ILE A 216 -0.45 -21.23 8.46
CA ILE A 216 -0.66 -22.66 8.70
C ILE A 216 -0.31 -23.48 7.44
N PHE A 217 -0.77 -23.06 6.26
CA PHE A 217 -0.44 -23.74 5.00
C PHE A 217 1.06 -23.65 4.69
N SER A 218 1.71 -22.51 4.93
CA SER A 218 3.16 -22.41 4.77
C SER A 218 3.93 -23.32 5.74
N LEU A 219 3.40 -23.55 6.95
CA LEU A 219 4.02 -24.45 7.93
C LEU A 219 3.86 -25.90 7.51
N TRP A 220 2.68 -26.25 7.01
CA TRP A 220 2.38 -27.56 6.46
C TRP A 220 3.32 -27.91 5.30
N GLU A 221 3.54 -26.96 4.39
CA GLU A 221 4.48 -27.11 3.29
C GLU A 221 5.91 -27.39 3.77
N LEU A 222 6.38 -26.64 4.77
CA LEU A 222 7.74 -26.77 5.31
C LEU A 222 7.96 -28.08 6.07
N LEU A 223 6.95 -28.60 6.76
CA LEU A 223 7.08 -29.79 7.62
C LEU A 223 6.85 -31.11 6.87
N ILE A 224 5.84 -31.15 6.01
CA ILE A 224 5.34 -32.41 5.42
C ILE A 224 5.61 -32.46 3.91
N GLY A 225 5.75 -31.30 3.26
CA GLY A 225 5.80 -31.19 1.81
C GLY A 225 4.45 -31.50 1.16
N TYR A 226 4.17 -30.89 0.01
CA TYR A 226 2.95 -31.18 -0.72
C TYR A 226 3.13 -32.41 -1.62
N LYS A 227 2.25 -33.41 -1.46
CA LYS A 227 2.13 -34.50 -2.44
C LYS A 227 1.52 -33.92 -3.72
N SER A 228 2.30 -33.94 -4.81
CA SER A 228 2.20 -33.15 -6.05
C SER A 228 0.87 -33.10 -6.83
N ASN A 229 -0.26 -33.62 -6.34
CA ASN A 229 -1.48 -33.75 -7.15
C ASN A 229 -2.81 -33.50 -6.44
N ASN A 230 -2.83 -32.99 -5.20
CA ASN A 230 -4.10 -32.73 -4.52
C ASN A 230 -4.64 -31.33 -4.85
N GLN A 231 -5.53 -31.25 -5.84
CA GLN A 231 -6.16 -30.00 -6.30
C GLN A 231 -6.85 -29.23 -5.17
N GLN A 232 -7.41 -29.93 -4.17
CA GLN A 232 -8.05 -29.31 -3.01
C GLN A 232 -7.08 -28.49 -2.16
N ILE A 233 -5.84 -28.96 -2.00
CA ILE A 233 -4.80 -28.25 -1.25
C ILE A 233 -4.41 -26.96 -1.98
N PHE A 234 -4.25 -27.00 -3.30
CA PHE A 234 -3.96 -25.80 -4.10
C PHE A 234 -5.09 -24.77 -4.05
N THR A 235 -6.35 -25.21 -4.07
CA THR A 235 -7.50 -24.32 -3.88
C THR A 235 -7.48 -23.69 -2.49
N ALA A 236 -7.21 -24.47 -1.44
CA ALA A 236 -7.15 -23.97 -0.07
C ALA A 236 -6.02 -22.94 0.14
N ILE A 237 -4.83 -23.17 -0.42
CA ILE A 237 -3.71 -22.21 -0.43
C ILE A 237 -4.12 -20.91 -1.14
N SER A 238 -4.82 -21.02 -2.27
CA SER A 238 -5.29 -19.86 -3.04
C SER A 238 -6.30 -19.02 -2.24
N ILE A 239 -7.23 -19.68 -1.55
CA ILE A 239 -8.20 -19.02 -0.66
C ILE A 239 -7.47 -18.33 0.50
N ALA A 240 -6.52 -19.00 1.15
CA ALA A 240 -5.73 -18.44 2.24
C ALA A 240 -4.93 -17.19 1.80
N ASN A 241 -4.34 -17.22 0.60
CA ASN A 241 -3.68 -16.06 0.01
C ASN A 241 -4.66 -14.92 -0.31
N GLY A 242 -5.90 -15.25 -0.68
CA GLY A 242 -7.00 -14.29 -0.83
C GLY A 242 -7.37 -13.62 0.50
N PHE A 243 -7.41 -14.36 1.60
CA PHE A 243 -7.63 -13.81 2.95
C PHE A 243 -6.51 -12.85 3.36
N VAL A 244 -5.24 -13.19 3.12
CA VAL A 244 -4.09 -12.30 3.36
C VAL A 244 -4.23 -11.00 2.58
N LEU A 245 -4.62 -11.11 1.30
CA LEU A 245 -4.81 -9.95 0.45
C LEU A 245 -5.93 -9.05 0.97
N THR A 246 -7.04 -9.65 1.37
CA THR A 246 -8.20 -8.94 1.93
C THR A 246 -7.85 -8.29 3.28
N GLY A 247 -7.08 -8.96 4.14
CA GLY A 247 -6.59 -8.39 5.39
C GLY A 247 -5.77 -7.12 5.18
N LYS A 248 -4.89 -7.11 4.17
CA LYS A 248 -4.08 -5.92 3.84
C LYS A 248 -4.94 -4.73 3.39
N THR A 249 -6.03 -4.96 2.65
CA THR A 249 -6.94 -3.89 2.23
C THR A 249 -7.84 -3.43 3.39
N LEU A 250 -8.32 -4.36 4.22
CA LEU A 250 -9.09 -4.06 5.43
C LEU A 250 -8.30 -3.22 6.43
N ASN A 251 -6.99 -3.46 6.59
CA ASN A 251 -6.14 -2.67 7.46
C ASN A 251 -6.18 -1.16 7.09
N PHE A 252 -6.17 -0.81 5.81
CA PHE A 252 -6.34 0.58 5.37
C PHE A 252 -7.72 1.14 5.71
N LEU A 253 -8.79 0.37 5.52
CA LEU A 253 -10.15 0.77 5.88
C LEU A 253 -10.30 0.96 7.39
N LEU A 254 -9.66 0.11 8.20
CA LEU A 254 -9.64 0.22 9.65
C LEU A 254 -8.89 1.48 10.10
N PHE A 255 -7.77 1.84 9.48
CA PHE A 255 -7.10 3.13 9.73
C PHE A 255 -8.00 4.32 9.37
N CYS A 256 -8.75 4.22 8.26
CA CYS A 256 -9.75 5.22 7.88
C CYS A 256 -10.85 5.33 8.94
N LEU A 257 -11.43 4.24 9.41
CA LEU A 257 -12.54 4.27 10.38
C LEU A 257 -12.07 4.74 11.77
N SER A 258 -10.89 4.29 12.19
CA SER A 258 -10.28 4.58 13.49
C SER A 258 -9.91 6.05 13.66
N SER A 259 -9.20 6.67 12.70
CA SER A 259 -8.59 7.97 12.94
C SER A 259 -9.38 9.12 12.31
N ALA A 260 -10.09 9.90 13.13
CA ALA A 260 -10.76 11.13 12.68
C ALA A 260 -9.77 12.14 12.05
N HIS A 261 -8.53 12.20 12.53
CA HIS A 261 -7.48 13.02 11.94
C HIS A 261 -7.08 12.52 10.54
N PHE A 262 -6.97 11.20 10.38
CA PHE A 262 -6.67 10.57 9.09
C PHE A 262 -7.81 10.80 8.09
N ARG A 263 -9.08 10.61 8.49
CA ARG A 263 -10.26 10.93 7.66
C ARG A 263 -10.24 12.38 7.19
N LYS A 264 -10.05 13.34 8.11
CA LYS A 264 -9.99 14.76 7.76
C LYS A 264 -8.84 15.07 6.79
N LYS A 265 -7.66 14.48 6.96
CA LYS A 265 -6.53 14.65 6.02
C LYS A 265 -6.79 13.98 4.67
N CYS A 266 -7.31 12.76 4.66
CA CYS A 266 -7.60 12.00 3.45
C CYS A 266 -8.69 12.69 2.63
N LEU A 267 -9.79 13.12 3.28
CA LEU A 267 -10.84 13.94 2.67
C LEU A 267 -10.27 15.29 2.21
N LYS A 268 -9.39 15.94 2.98
CA LYS A 268 -8.73 17.19 2.53
C LYS A 268 -7.88 16.97 1.28
N ILE A 269 -7.11 15.88 1.18
CA ILE A 269 -6.30 15.57 -0.02
C ILE A 269 -7.23 15.26 -1.21
N PHE A 270 -8.23 14.41 -0.99
CA PHE A 270 -9.19 14.01 -2.02
C PHE A 270 -9.98 15.21 -2.53
N PHE A 271 -10.63 15.97 -1.64
CA PHE A 271 -11.41 17.15 -1.99
C PHE A 271 -10.57 18.36 -2.42
N LYS A 272 -9.31 18.52 -1.99
CA LYS A 272 -8.42 19.56 -2.55
C LYS A 272 -8.14 19.31 -4.03
N LYS A 273 -8.09 18.05 -4.47
CA LYS A 273 -7.96 17.66 -5.88
C LYS A 273 -9.21 18.00 -6.69
N PHE A 274 -10.41 17.78 -6.13
CA PHE A 274 -11.68 18.19 -6.74
C PHE A 274 -11.87 19.72 -6.75
N ARG A 275 -11.47 20.42 -5.69
CA ARG A 275 -11.59 21.88 -5.59
C ARG A 275 -10.65 22.62 -6.55
N LYS A 276 -9.45 22.08 -6.80
CA LYS A 276 -8.51 22.63 -7.79
C LYS A 276 -9.03 22.48 -9.23
N LYS A 277 -9.76 21.39 -9.53
CA LYS A 277 -10.43 21.20 -10.84
C LYS A 277 -11.58 22.20 -11.05
N ARG A 278 -12.37 22.47 -10.01
CA ARG A 278 -13.47 23.47 -10.06
C ARG A 278 -12.98 24.92 -10.14
N GLN A 279 -11.90 25.26 -9.42
CA GLN A 279 -11.32 26.62 -9.48
C GLN A 279 -10.70 26.91 -10.84
N ASN A 280 -9.95 25.98 -11.43
CA ASN A 280 -9.37 26.14 -12.78
C ASN A 280 -10.45 26.36 -13.85
N SER A 281 -11.60 25.67 -13.76
CA SER A 281 -12.74 25.91 -14.67
C SER A 281 -13.30 27.33 -14.52
N SER A 282 -13.51 27.79 -13.28
CA SER A 282 -14.06 29.13 -13.01
C SER A 282 -13.12 30.30 -13.32
N SER A 283 -11.80 30.06 -13.33
CA SER A 283 -10.80 31.08 -13.70
C SER A 283 -10.59 31.13 -15.22
N ILE A 284 -10.77 30.02 -15.93
CA ILE A 284 -10.79 30.00 -17.41
C ILE A 284 -12.03 30.73 -17.94
N GLU A 285 -13.21 30.49 -17.36
CA GLU A 285 -14.44 31.21 -17.71
C GLU A 285 -14.30 32.73 -17.48
N ARG A 286 -13.77 33.15 -16.33
CA ARG A 286 -13.52 34.58 -16.04
C ARG A 286 -12.49 35.23 -16.97
N PHE A 287 -11.46 34.49 -17.38
CA PHE A 287 -10.47 34.98 -18.34
C PHE A 287 -11.02 35.10 -19.78
N GLN A 288 -11.92 34.19 -20.17
CA GLN A 288 -12.62 34.29 -21.46
C GLN A 288 -13.58 35.47 -21.48
N GLN A 289 -14.30 35.72 -20.38
CA GLN A 289 -15.24 36.82 -20.26
C GLN A 289 -14.54 38.19 -20.29
N SER A 290 -13.41 38.34 -19.59
CA SER A 290 -12.61 39.58 -19.64
C SER A 290 -11.98 39.83 -21.01
N ARG A 291 -11.62 38.78 -21.77
CA ARG A 291 -11.18 38.93 -23.17
C ARG A 291 -12.31 39.39 -24.10
N LEU A 292 -13.54 38.94 -23.86
CA LEU A 292 -14.70 39.35 -24.66
C LEU A 292 -15.05 40.82 -24.39
N GLU A 293 -15.06 41.24 -23.12
CA GLU A 293 -15.29 42.64 -22.72
C GLU A 293 -14.23 43.59 -23.30
N ASN A 294 -12.96 43.20 -23.26
CA ASN A 294 -11.87 43.99 -23.87
C ASN A 294 -12.00 44.11 -25.40
N LYS A 295 -12.51 43.08 -26.09
CA LYS A 295 -12.79 43.15 -27.53
C LYS A 295 -13.95 44.10 -27.83
N ILE A 296 -15.00 44.09 -27.01
CA ILE A 296 -16.16 44.99 -27.16
C ILE A 296 -15.74 46.44 -26.92
N GLN A 297 -14.96 46.72 -25.87
CA GLN A 297 -14.45 48.08 -25.61
C GLN A 297 -13.54 48.58 -26.72
N LYS A 298 -12.66 47.74 -27.29
CA LYS A 298 -11.84 48.12 -28.44
C LYS A 298 -12.70 48.47 -29.65
N LYS A 299 -13.71 47.65 -29.98
CA LYS A 299 -14.65 47.97 -31.08
C LYS A 299 -15.37 49.31 -30.86
N GLN A 300 -15.85 49.58 -29.64
CA GLN A 300 -16.51 50.85 -29.32
C GLN A 300 -15.56 52.05 -29.42
N LYS A 301 -14.30 51.92 -29.01
CA LYS A 301 -13.28 52.98 -29.18
C LYS A 301 -12.98 53.24 -30.65
N THR A 302 -12.81 52.19 -31.46
CA THR A 302 -12.56 52.35 -32.90
C THR A 302 -13.75 53.03 -33.58
N GLN A 303 -14.99 52.68 -33.19
CA GLN A 303 -16.20 53.27 -33.75
C GLN A 303 -16.38 54.75 -33.34
N LYS A 304 -16.04 55.11 -32.09
CA LYS A 304 -16.00 56.52 -31.67
C LYS A 304 -14.92 57.33 -32.39
N LEU A 305 -13.76 56.73 -32.64
CA LEU A 305 -12.66 57.41 -33.34
C LEU A 305 -13.02 57.67 -34.81
N SER A 306 -13.68 56.72 -35.49
CA SER A 306 -14.18 56.93 -36.85
C SER A 306 -15.27 58.01 -36.96
N ILE A 307 -16.09 58.19 -35.92
CA ILE A 307 -17.11 59.27 -35.88
C ILE A 307 -16.44 60.64 -35.68
N LEU A 308 -15.40 60.71 -34.85
CA LEU A 308 -14.63 61.95 -34.63
C LEU A 308 -13.88 62.39 -35.89
N THR A 309 -13.25 61.45 -36.62
CA THR A 309 -12.57 61.78 -37.89
C THR A 309 -13.54 62.22 -38.99
N LEU A 310 -14.78 61.70 -39.01
CA LEU A 310 -15.81 62.17 -39.94
C LEU A 310 -16.28 63.60 -39.62
N ASN A 311 -16.32 63.97 -38.33
CA ASN A 311 -16.69 65.33 -37.92
C ASN A 311 -15.56 66.34 -38.15
N GLU A 312 -14.29 65.94 -38.09
CA GLU A 312 -13.16 66.82 -38.41
C GLU A 312 -13.07 67.12 -39.91
N ILE A 313 -13.35 66.13 -40.78
CA ILE A 313 -13.37 66.35 -42.24
C ILE A 313 -14.53 67.28 -42.65
N GLY A 314 -15.66 67.26 -41.96
CA GLY A 314 -16.79 68.16 -42.23
C GLY A 314 -16.57 69.62 -41.83
N ASN A 315 -15.54 69.91 -41.02
CA ASN A 315 -15.25 71.27 -40.55
C ASN A 315 -14.11 71.98 -41.30
N GLU A 316 -13.37 71.28 -42.18
CA GLU A 316 -12.33 71.90 -43.03
C GLU A 316 -12.83 72.35 -44.42
N GLU A 317 -14.12 72.17 -44.75
CA GLU A 317 -14.73 72.69 -46.00
C GLU A 317 -15.40 74.07 -45.85
N PHE A 318 -15.24 74.77 -44.71
CA PHE A 318 -15.84 76.09 -44.47
C PHE A 318 -14.87 77.09 -43.81
N ILE A 319 -13.71 77.36 -44.43
CA ILE A 319 -12.97 78.64 -44.27
C ILE A 319 -12.39 79.06 -45.62
#